data_AF-A0A926ECW7-F1
#
_entry.id   AF-A0A926ECW7-F1
#
_cell.length_a   1.000
_cell.length_b   1.000
_cell.length_c   1.000
_cell.angle_alpha   90.00
_cell.angle_beta   90.00
_cell.angle_gamma   90.00
#
_symmetry.space_group_name_H-M   'P 1'
#
loop_
_entity.id
_entity.type
_entity.pdbx_description
1 polymer ?
#
loop_
_entity_poly.entity_id
_entity_poly.type
_entity_poly.pdbx_seq_one_letter_code
_entity_poly.pdbx_strand_id
1 'polypeptide(L)'
;MDMFDSFVNAAKDACDKAGKMTEEVVAISKLKLKCSQTKAEIEKAYGRLGKIVFDCKKSGVENDELVAVCVAEIQALIDQLEADTDQLMQLKKLIRCKSCGYANPIGSLYCNRCGAKLDPMPEPADEEEAAPGEEVPAEEAPTEEPQAPEEPAETAAEEPKTEE
;
A
#
# COMPACT_ATOMS: atom_id res chain seq x y z
N MET A 1 42.74 14.55 1.43
CA MET A 1 41.35 14.29 0.99
C MET A 1 41.12 12.77 0.91
N ASP A 2 41.79 11.99 1.76
CA ASP A 2 42.16 10.57 1.51
C ASP A 2 41.34 9.54 2.30
N MET A 3 40.32 9.99 3.05
CA MET A 3 39.46 9.10 3.83
C MET A 3 38.35 8.49 2.98
N PHE A 4 37.86 9.22 1.96
CA PHE A 4 36.79 8.74 1.07
C PHE A 4 37.32 7.67 0.10
N ASP A 5 38.53 7.83 -0.41
CA ASP A 5 39.13 6.90 -1.37
C ASP A 5 39.48 5.56 -0.74
N SER A 6 39.95 5.57 0.52
CA SER A 6 40.20 4.35 1.30
C SER A 6 38.91 3.58 1.62
N PHE A 7 37.79 4.29 1.83
CA PHE A 7 36.48 3.68 2.08
C PHE A 7 35.86 3.12 0.79
N VAL A 8 35.98 3.85 -0.33
CA VAL A 8 35.53 3.38 -1.66
C VAL A 8 36.34 2.16 -2.11
N ASN A 9 37.66 2.17 -1.91
CA ASN A 9 38.52 1.03 -2.25
C ASN A 9 38.23 -0.18 -1.35
N ALA A 10 38.03 0.01 -0.04
CA ALA A 10 37.63 -1.07 0.86
C ALA A 10 36.23 -1.63 0.54
N ALA A 11 35.28 -0.77 0.15
CA ALA A 11 33.95 -1.18 -0.28
C ALA A 11 33.99 -1.93 -1.63
N LYS A 12 34.88 -1.52 -2.54
CA LYS A 12 35.13 -2.19 -3.82
C LYS A 12 35.73 -3.58 -3.62
N ASP A 13 36.76 -3.70 -2.77
CA ASP A 13 37.39 -4.97 -2.43
C ASP A 13 36.45 -5.93 -1.68
N ALA A 14 35.52 -5.41 -0.89
CA ALA A 14 34.47 -6.20 -0.23
C ALA A 14 33.37 -6.65 -1.21
N CYS A 15 33.00 -5.80 -2.17
CA CYS A 15 32.04 -6.12 -3.23
C CYS A 15 32.59 -7.18 -4.20
N ASP A 16 33.88 -7.11 -4.53
CA ASP A 16 34.55 -8.06 -5.42
C ASP A 16 34.74 -9.44 -4.74
N LYS A 17 34.78 -9.51 -3.40
CA LYS A 17 34.86 -10.76 -2.63
C LYS A 17 33.51 -11.32 -2.19
N ALA A 18 32.45 -10.51 -2.12
CA ALA A 18 31.08 -10.90 -1.85
C ALA A 18 30.26 -10.91 -3.16
N GLY A 19 30.43 -11.99 -3.94
CA GLY A 19 29.98 -12.09 -5.32
C GLY A 19 28.51 -11.77 -5.58
N LYS A 20 28.31 -10.88 -6.56
CA LYS A 20 27.11 -10.63 -7.38
C LYS A 20 25.84 -10.27 -6.60
N MET A 21 25.58 -8.97 -6.48
CA MET A 21 24.21 -8.48 -6.34
C MET A 21 23.38 -9.11 -7.47
N THR A 22 22.34 -9.89 -7.13
CA THR A 22 21.46 -10.45 -8.14
C THR A 22 20.73 -9.31 -8.85
N GLU A 23 20.34 -9.53 -10.11
CA GLU A 23 19.59 -8.53 -10.88
C GLU A 23 18.34 -8.05 -10.11
N GLU A 24 17.71 -8.95 -9.36
CA GLU A 24 16.58 -8.67 -8.46
C GLU A 24 16.95 -7.70 -7.32
N VAL A 25 18.09 -7.88 -6.65
CA VAL A 25 18.53 -6.99 -5.56
C VAL A 25 18.83 -5.59 -6.08
N VAL A 26 19.43 -5.50 -7.27
CA VAL A 26 19.67 -4.21 -7.95
C VAL A 26 18.34 -3.56 -8.35
N ALA A 27 17.40 -4.33 -8.90
CA ALA A 27 16.07 -3.84 -9.27
C ALA A 27 15.29 -3.31 -8.06
N ILE A 28 15.26 -4.06 -6.95
CA ILE A 28 14.62 -3.63 -5.69
C ILE A 28 15.26 -2.33 -5.18
N SER A 29 16.59 -2.24 -5.20
CA SER A 29 17.30 -1.05 -4.73
C SER A 29 17.01 0.18 -5.60
N LYS A 30 16.96 -0.01 -6.92
CA LYS A 30 16.60 1.05 -7.88
C LYS A 30 15.16 1.51 -7.70
N LEU A 31 14.21 0.59 -7.54
CA LEU A 31 12.80 0.93 -7.30
C LEU A 31 12.61 1.65 -5.97
N LYS A 32 13.30 1.23 -4.90
CA LYS A 32 13.29 1.97 -3.63
C LYS A 32 13.79 3.39 -3.78
N LEU A 33 14.86 3.60 -4.55
CA LEU A 33 15.40 4.93 -4.80
C LEU A 33 14.38 5.78 -5.58
N LYS A 34 13.78 5.23 -6.64
CA LYS A 34 12.70 5.91 -7.38
C LYS A 34 11.54 6.29 -6.48
N CYS A 35 11.00 5.35 -5.68
CA CYS A 35 9.95 5.63 -4.71
C CYS A 35 10.33 6.77 -3.76
N SER A 36 11.58 6.80 -3.28
CA SER A 36 12.07 7.87 -2.42
C SER A 36 12.16 9.22 -3.14
N GLN A 37 12.59 9.22 -4.41
CA GLN A 37 12.68 10.42 -5.24
C GLN A 37 11.29 10.98 -5.55
N THR A 38 10.36 10.14 -6.02
CA THR A 38 8.97 10.52 -6.29
C THR A 38 8.28 11.06 -5.04
N LYS A 39 8.49 10.47 -3.85
CA LYS A 39 7.99 11.04 -2.59
C LYS A 39 8.49 12.45 -2.33
N ALA A 40 9.78 12.69 -2.52
CA ALA A 40 10.36 14.03 -2.36
C ALA A 40 9.85 15.03 -3.42
N GLU A 41 9.53 14.55 -4.63
CA GLU A 41 8.92 15.36 -5.69
C GLU A 41 7.46 15.72 -5.36
N ILE A 42 6.69 14.77 -4.81
CA ILE A 42 5.33 15.02 -4.31
C ILE A 42 5.34 16.11 -3.23
N GLU A 43 6.24 16.02 -2.25
CA GLU A 43 6.38 17.05 -1.20
C GLU A 43 6.70 18.44 -1.78
N LYS A 44 7.60 18.50 -2.76
CA LYS A 44 7.93 19.76 -3.46
C LYS A 44 6.75 20.29 -4.27
N ALA A 45 5.98 19.42 -4.93
CA ALA A 45 4.80 19.78 -5.71
C ALA A 45 3.70 20.35 -4.81
N TYR A 46 3.42 19.72 -3.66
CA TYR A 46 2.54 20.27 -2.63
C TYR A 46 3.04 21.64 -2.13
N GLY A 47 4.34 21.80 -1.91
CA GLY A 47 4.93 23.07 -1.52
C GLY A 47 4.75 24.17 -2.58
N ARG A 48 4.84 23.85 -3.88
CA ARG A 48 4.55 24.79 -4.97
C ARG A 48 3.07 25.15 -5.01
N LEU A 49 2.18 24.17 -4.93
CA LEU A 49 0.74 24.38 -4.89
C LEU A 49 0.34 25.31 -3.73
N GLY A 50 0.87 25.05 -2.53
CA GLY A 50 0.60 25.88 -1.35
C GLY A 50 1.03 27.34 -1.53
N LYS A 51 2.16 27.60 -2.20
CA LYS A 51 2.60 28.96 -2.53
C LYS A 51 1.64 29.64 -3.50
N ILE A 52 1.24 28.95 -4.57
CA ILE A 52 0.29 29.47 -5.57
C ILE A 52 -1.03 29.86 -4.89
N VAL A 53 -1.60 28.95 -4.09
CA VAL A 53 -2.87 29.20 -3.38
C VAL A 53 -2.73 30.36 -2.39
N PHE A 54 -1.61 30.44 -1.65
CA PHE A 54 -1.34 31.55 -0.75
C PHE A 54 -1.25 32.90 -1.48
N ASP A 55 -0.51 32.96 -2.60
CA ASP A 55 -0.34 34.17 -3.38
C ASP A 55 -1.65 34.61 -4.05
N CYS A 56 -2.45 33.66 -4.56
CA CYS A 56 -3.80 33.92 -5.04
C CYS A 56 -4.66 34.55 -3.95
N LYS A 57 -4.64 33.97 -2.74
CA LYS A 57 -5.45 34.49 -1.63
C LYS A 57 -4.98 35.86 -1.13
N LYS A 58 -3.67 36.10 -1.13
CA LYS A 58 -3.07 37.37 -0.72
C LYS A 58 -3.33 38.49 -1.73
N SER A 59 -3.27 38.19 -3.02
CA SER A 59 -3.50 39.17 -4.09
C SER A 59 -4.98 39.39 -4.42
N GLY A 60 -5.85 38.46 -4.02
CA GLY A 60 -7.27 38.48 -4.37
C GLY A 60 -7.54 38.07 -5.82
N VAL A 61 -6.53 37.52 -6.50
CA VAL A 61 -6.62 37.02 -7.88
C VAL A 61 -6.54 35.50 -7.84
N GLU A 62 -7.64 34.84 -8.17
CA GLU A 62 -7.70 33.38 -8.29
C GLU A 62 -7.01 32.94 -9.60
N ASN A 63 -6.34 31.80 -9.55
CA ASN A 63 -5.72 31.18 -10.71
C ASN A 63 -5.99 29.68 -10.71
N ASP A 64 -7.26 29.33 -10.90
CA ASP A 64 -7.76 27.96 -10.85
C ASP A 64 -7.11 27.06 -11.90
N GLU A 65 -6.73 27.60 -13.07
CA GLU A 65 -6.02 26.86 -14.10
C GLU A 65 -4.64 26.40 -13.60
N LEU A 66 -3.87 27.29 -12.97
CA LEU A 66 -2.56 26.94 -12.42
C LEU A 66 -2.68 25.96 -11.24
N VAL A 67 -3.71 26.13 -10.40
CA VAL A 67 -4.02 25.19 -9.33
C VAL A 67 -4.35 23.81 -9.90
N ALA A 68 -5.21 23.73 -10.92
CA ALA A 68 -5.59 22.48 -11.56
C ALA A 68 -4.37 21.76 -12.18
N VAL A 69 -3.46 22.50 -12.83
CA VAL A 69 -2.20 21.94 -13.35
C VAL A 69 -1.35 21.34 -12.23
N CYS A 70 -1.19 22.05 -11.11
CA CYS A 70 -0.44 21.52 -9.97
C CYS A 70 -1.10 20.28 -9.35
N VAL A 71 -2.42 20.26 -9.24
CA VAL A 71 -3.16 19.08 -8.74
C VAL A 71 -2.99 17.89 -9.67
N ALA A 72 -3.08 18.08 -10.98
CA ALA A 72 -2.88 17.02 -11.97
C ALA A 72 -1.43 16.47 -11.92
N GLU A 73 -0.43 17.34 -11.75
CA GLU A 73 0.96 16.93 -11.58
C GLU A 73 1.15 16.08 -10.31
N ILE A 74 0.57 16.51 -9.18
CA ILE A 74 0.62 15.76 -7.92
C ILE A 74 -0.04 14.39 -8.08
N GLN A 75 -1.21 14.32 -8.71
CA GLN A 75 -1.90 13.05 -8.93
C GLN A 75 -1.05 12.10 -9.78
N ALA A 76 -0.45 12.58 -10.87
CA ALA A 76 0.43 11.77 -11.71
C ALA A 76 1.64 11.21 -10.92
N LEU A 77 2.23 12.01 -10.01
CA LEU A 77 3.32 11.56 -9.16
C LEU A 77 2.86 10.52 -8.12
N ILE A 78 1.64 10.67 -7.57
CA ILE A 78 1.04 9.68 -6.66
C ILE A 78 0.83 8.36 -7.39
N ASP A 79 0.22 8.39 -8.58
CA ASP A 79 -0.03 7.20 -9.39
C ASP A 79 1.29 6.49 -9.75
N GLN A 80 2.34 7.25 -10.07
CA GLN A 80 3.68 6.70 -10.31
C GLN A 80 4.26 6.06 -9.05
N LEU A 81 4.11 6.69 -7.88
CA LEU A 81 4.59 6.14 -6.62
C LEU A 81 3.88 4.82 -6.28
N GLU A 82 2.58 4.75 -6.50
CA GLU A 82 1.79 3.52 -6.32
C GLU A 82 2.28 2.42 -7.25
N ALA A 83 2.46 2.70 -8.54
CA ALA A 83 2.97 1.74 -9.51
C ALA A 83 4.37 1.22 -9.16
N ASP A 84 5.32 2.10 -8.83
CA ASP A 84 6.68 1.70 -8.42
C ASP A 84 6.65 0.88 -7.12
N THR A 85 5.73 1.22 -6.21
CA THR A 85 5.55 0.50 -4.95
C THR A 85 4.96 -0.89 -5.17
N ASP A 86 4.01 -1.05 -6.08
CA ASP A 86 3.41 -2.34 -6.42
C ASP A 86 4.42 -3.26 -7.11
N GLN A 87 5.26 -2.72 -8.01
CA GLN A 87 6.40 -3.46 -8.58
C GLN A 87 7.36 -3.95 -7.50
N LEU A 88 7.65 -3.11 -6.50
CA LEU A 88 8.48 -3.50 -5.37
C LEU A 88 7.83 -4.61 -4.52
N MET A 89 6.51 -4.58 -4.36
CA MET A 89 5.77 -5.63 -3.66
C MET A 89 5.81 -6.96 -4.42
N GLN A 90 5.64 -6.94 -5.74
CA GLN A 90 5.75 -8.12 -6.60
C GLN A 90 7.14 -8.75 -6.52
N LEU A 91 8.21 -7.96 -6.69
CA LEU A 91 9.59 -8.45 -6.60
C LEU A 91 9.93 -9.04 -5.23
N LYS A 92 9.29 -8.55 -4.16
CA LYS A 92 9.47 -9.07 -2.81
C LYS A 92 8.50 -10.19 -2.43
N LYS A 93 7.57 -10.56 -3.33
CA LYS A 93 6.51 -11.54 -3.07
C LYS A 93 5.67 -11.17 -1.83
N LEU A 94 5.27 -9.91 -1.75
CA LEU A 94 4.45 -9.36 -0.66
C LEU A 94 3.11 -8.84 -1.19
N ILE A 95 2.08 -8.85 -0.33
CA ILE A 95 0.76 -8.25 -0.54
C ILE A 95 0.46 -7.16 0.49
N ARG A 96 -0.12 -6.04 0.05
CA ARG A 96 -0.51 -4.94 0.94
C ARG A 96 -1.89 -5.20 1.54
N CYS A 97 -2.00 -5.07 2.86
CA CYS A 97 -3.31 -5.07 3.52
C CYS A 97 -4.10 -3.82 3.13
N LYS A 98 -5.31 -4.00 2.57
CA LYS A 98 -6.21 -2.89 2.22
C LYS A 98 -6.72 -2.12 3.43
N SER A 99 -6.77 -2.75 4.60
CA SER A 99 -7.28 -2.13 5.83
C SER A 99 -6.24 -1.27 6.55
N CYS A 100 -4.96 -1.65 6.55
CA CYS A 100 -3.93 -0.95 7.36
C CYS A 100 -2.63 -0.62 6.61
N GLY A 101 -2.49 -1.04 5.35
CA GLY A 101 -1.32 -0.76 4.52
C GLY A 101 -0.07 -1.60 4.83
N TYR A 102 -0.11 -2.50 5.83
CA TYR A 102 1.02 -3.38 6.16
C TYR A 102 1.31 -4.38 5.04
N ALA A 103 2.59 -4.62 4.76
CA ALA A 103 3.05 -5.59 3.77
C ALA A 103 3.15 -6.98 4.40
N ASN A 104 2.42 -7.96 3.86
CA ASN A 104 2.39 -9.34 4.32
C ASN A 104 2.97 -10.26 3.23
N PRO A 105 3.54 -11.43 3.57
CA PRO A 105 3.93 -12.42 2.57
C PRO A 105 2.74 -12.86 1.70
N ILE A 106 2.98 -13.12 0.42
CA ILE A 106 1.98 -13.78 -0.45
C ILE A 106 1.58 -15.13 0.17
N GLY A 107 0.30 -15.49 0.03
CA GLY A 107 -0.30 -16.67 0.66
C GLY A 107 -0.80 -16.45 2.10
N SER A 108 -0.52 -15.29 2.71
CA SER A 108 -1.09 -14.95 4.03
C SER A 108 -2.61 -14.74 3.91
N LEU A 109 -3.41 -15.46 4.69
CA LEU A 109 -4.88 -15.31 4.71
C LEU A 109 -5.35 -14.08 5.49
N TYR A 110 -4.58 -13.65 6.49
CA TYR A 110 -4.88 -12.53 7.37
C TYR A 110 -3.65 -11.63 7.52
N CYS A 111 -3.88 -10.34 7.77
CA CYS A 111 -2.82 -9.39 8.00
C CYS A 111 -2.13 -9.64 9.34
N ASN A 112 -0.82 -9.80 9.32
CA ASN A 112 0.02 -10.01 10.51
C ASN A 112 0.05 -8.81 11.48
N ARG A 113 -0.48 -7.65 11.06
CA ARG A 113 -0.54 -6.43 11.88
C ARG A 113 -1.93 -6.12 12.41
N CYS A 114 -2.98 -6.27 11.60
CA CYS A 114 -4.33 -5.82 11.97
C CYS A 114 -5.39 -6.92 11.97
N GLY A 115 -5.03 -8.16 11.59
CA GLY A 115 -5.97 -9.29 11.56
C GLY A 115 -7.00 -9.26 10.42
N ALA A 116 -7.06 -8.19 9.62
CA ALA A 116 -7.97 -8.13 8.47
C ALA A 116 -7.63 -9.23 7.44
N LYS A 117 -8.67 -9.84 6.85
CA LYS A 117 -8.52 -10.83 5.79
C LYS A 117 -7.83 -10.20 4.58
N LEU A 118 -6.88 -10.92 4.00
CA LEU A 118 -6.16 -10.50 2.81
C LEU A 118 -6.78 -11.16 1.57
N ASP A 119 -6.85 -10.41 0.47
CA ASP A 119 -7.26 -10.99 -0.80
C ASP A 119 -6.11 -11.86 -1.34
N PRO A 120 -6.34 -13.11 -1.74
CA PRO A 120 -5.30 -13.89 -2.41
C PRO A 120 -4.92 -13.17 -3.71
N MET A 121 -3.64 -12.85 -3.87
CA MET A 121 -3.13 -12.38 -5.15
C MET A 121 -3.21 -13.55 -6.14
N PRO A 122 -3.68 -13.36 -7.39
CA PRO A 122 -3.66 -14.43 -8.36
C PRO A 122 -2.22 -14.91 -8.55
N GLU A 123 -1.97 -16.16 -8.21
CA GLU A 123 -0.71 -16.82 -8.55
C GLU A 123 -0.61 -16.89 -10.08
N PRO A 124 0.57 -16.66 -10.69
CA PRO A 124 0.74 -16.99 -12.10
C PRO A 124 0.50 -18.49 -12.25
N ALA A 125 -0.47 -18.84 -13.09
CA ALA A 125 -0.77 -20.21 -13.44
C ALA A 125 0.43 -20.82 -14.19
N ASP A 126 1.18 -21.68 -13.52
CA ASP A 126 1.93 -22.74 -14.18
C ASP A 126 0.90 -23.84 -14.58
N GLU A 127 0.83 -24.14 -15.87
CA GLU A 127 -0.04 -25.18 -16.46
C GLU A 127 0.47 -26.60 -16.18
N GLU A 128 -0.48 -27.51 -15.89
CA GLU A 128 -0.47 -29.00 -15.95
C GLU A 128 0.42 -29.79 -14.95
N GLU A 129 -0.09 -30.72 -14.15
CA GLU A 129 -0.97 -31.85 -14.50
C GLU A 129 -2.18 -32.08 -13.56
N ALA A 130 -3.18 -32.75 -14.14
CA ALA A 130 -4.50 -33.05 -13.63
C ALA A 130 -4.60 -34.37 -12.82
N ALA A 131 -5.48 -34.32 -11.80
CA ALA A 131 -6.55 -35.28 -11.43
C ALA A 131 -6.21 -36.70 -10.93
N PRO A 132 -7.18 -37.48 -10.37
CA PRO A 132 -8.57 -37.18 -9.94
C PRO A 132 -8.77 -37.44 -8.42
N GLY A 133 -9.79 -36.95 -7.71
CA GLY A 133 -11.22 -37.20 -7.94
C GLY A 133 -11.61 -38.59 -7.41
N GLU A 134 -11.99 -38.70 -6.13
CA GLU A 134 -12.83 -39.80 -5.65
C GLU A 134 -13.86 -39.26 -4.65
N GLU A 135 -15.10 -39.67 -4.91
CA GLU A 135 -16.35 -39.06 -4.45
C GLU A 135 -16.99 -39.89 -3.32
N VAL A 136 -17.59 -39.18 -2.35
CA VAL A 136 -18.91 -39.42 -1.66
C VAL A 136 -19.10 -40.69 -0.78
N PRO A 137 -20.17 -40.86 0.05
CA PRO A 137 -21.35 -40.00 0.34
C PRO A 137 -21.84 -39.86 1.81
N ALA A 138 -22.70 -38.84 2.00
CA ALA A 138 -23.99 -38.75 2.73
C ALA A 138 -24.30 -39.53 4.04
N GLU A 139 -24.86 -38.82 5.04
CA GLU A 139 -26.25 -38.94 5.57
C GLU A 139 -26.44 -37.99 6.80
N GLU A 140 -27.26 -36.94 6.69
CA GLU A 140 -28.61 -36.76 7.31
C GLU A 140 -28.59 -36.43 8.83
N ALA A 141 -28.81 -35.17 9.25
CA ALA A 141 -30.08 -34.51 9.60
C ALA A 141 -30.79 -35.12 10.85
N PRO A 142 -31.34 -34.34 11.82
CA PRO A 142 -32.46 -33.38 11.60
C PRO A 142 -32.32 -32.04 12.36
N THR A 143 -32.58 -30.87 11.76
CA THR A 143 -33.84 -30.08 11.74
C THR A 143 -34.62 -30.01 13.06
N GLU A 144 -34.63 -28.81 13.68
CA GLU A 144 -35.85 -28.19 14.23
C GLU A 144 -35.70 -26.64 14.23
N GLU A 145 -36.40 -25.97 13.31
CA GLU A 145 -36.82 -24.55 13.38
C GLU A 145 -38.19 -24.48 14.10
N PRO A 146 -38.83 -23.33 14.36
CA PRO A 146 -38.37 -21.97 14.68
C PRO A 146 -39.15 -21.36 15.89
N GLN A 147 -38.70 -20.24 16.46
CA GLN A 147 -39.61 -19.23 17.04
C GLN A 147 -38.88 -17.89 17.29
N ALA A 148 -39.24 -16.90 16.48
CA ALA A 148 -39.14 -15.47 16.79
C ALA A 148 -40.47 -15.03 17.46
N PRO A 149 -40.70 -13.73 17.77
CA PRO A 149 -39.88 -12.71 18.42
C PRO A 149 -40.61 -12.12 19.65
N GLU A 150 -39.92 -11.55 20.64
CA GLU A 150 -40.54 -10.61 21.59
C GLU A 150 -39.59 -9.43 21.91
N GLU A 151 -39.82 -8.30 21.24
CA GLU A 151 -39.77 -6.95 21.84
C GLU A 151 -41.15 -6.69 22.50
N PRO A 152 -41.37 -5.73 23.44
CA PRO A 152 -40.78 -4.39 23.46
C PRO A 152 -40.64 -3.73 24.86
N ALA A 153 -40.46 -2.40 24.84
CA ALA A 153 -40.71 -1.38 25.87
C ALA A 153 -39.47 -0.93 26.67
N GLU A 154 -38.87 0.20 26.29
CA GLU A 154 -39.13 1.56 26.81
C GLU A 154 -38.53 1.74 28.21
N THR A 155 -37.68 2.72 28.49
CA THR A 155 -37.99 4.17 28.55
C THR A 155 -36.68 4.97 28.41
N ALA A 156 -36.56 5.95 27.51
CA ALA A 156 -37.08 7.32 27.54
C ALA A 156 -36.10 8.35 28.15
N ALA A 157 -35.86 9.42 27.35
CA ALA A 157 -35.50 10.80 27.71
C ALA A 157 -34.14 11.04 28.39
N GLU A 158 -33.39 12.13 28.18
CA GLU A 158 -33.58 13.40 27.47
C GLU A 158 -32.18 14.04 27.29
N GLU A 159 -32.03 14.95 26.33
CA GLU A 159 -30.80 15.72 26.01
C GLU A 159 -30.50 16.86 27.04
N PRO A 160 -29.88 18.01 26.67
CA PRO A 160 -28.45 18.35 26.66
C PRO A 160 -28.12 19.52 27.64
N LYS A 161 -26.84 19.96 27.72
CA LYS A 161 -26.39 21.30 28.19
C LYS A 161 -24.88 21.45 27.87
N THR A 162 -24.47 22.20 26.84
CA THR A 162 -24.09 23.64 26.80
C THR A 162 -22.89 24.05 27.66
N GLU A 163 -21.88 24.62 26.97
CA GLU A 163 -20.98 25.74 27.31
C GLU A 163 -20.24 25.76 28.66
N GLU A 164 -18.90 25.74 28.60
CA GLU A 164 -18.02 26.90 28.86
C GLU A 164 -16.73 26.78 28.04
#